data_AF-A0AAW0B3N8-F1
#
_entry.id   AF-A0AAW0B3N8-F1
#
_cell.length_a   1.000
_cell.length_b   1.000
_cell.length_c   1.000
_cell.angle_alpha   90.00
_cell.angle_beta   90.00
_cell.angle_gamma   90.00
#
_symmetry.space_group_name_H-M   'P 1'
#
loop_
_entity.id
_entity.type
_entity.pdbx_description
1 polymer ?
#
loop_
_entity_poly.entity_id
_entity_poly.type
_entity_poly.pdbx_seq_one_letter_code
_entity_poly.pdbx_strand_id
1 'polypeptide(L)'
;MSIFPRLVVVGGNGFIGSAVCRSALARGLQVTSISSSGRPYQTPKGHTPAWTAKVDWQKGDALKPESFAQHLDGASGVVHTIGILLEDAGYKRAVRDGDAPYLLRTLFADRNPLAPPETTYEMMNRDSALRVCQAFIDSAPPAEQTASSAAPARPFVFISAADVFRPWISTRYIETKRAAERGIDQLLSSHPERFRGVYLRPGLVYHAHHRPLSTPAAVLVDFTSTLHSSLPDVLRTSLRAAVNQLPGQSGDIPSPAVSIANAFTTPPIHVDHVGSAAVAACVAEDIRGVLDVRQMREAIGWRPTPRSSEGAVSMTSA
;
A
#
# COMPACT_ATOMS: atom_id res chain seq x y z
N MET A 1 32.43 11.51 -3.41
CA MET A 1 31.61 10.30 -3.64
C MET A 1 30.16 10.77 -3.66
N SER A 2 29.46 10.71 -4.79
CA SER A 2 28.04 11.09 -4.83
C SER A 2 27.27 10.03 -4.05
N ILE A 3 26.79 10.36 -2.84
CA ILE A 3 26.06 9.40 -2.02
C ILE A 3 24.63 9.33 -2.57
N PHE A 4 24.24 8.15 -3.05
CA PHE A 4 22.85 7.93 -3.45
C PHE A 4 21.97 7.90 -2.19
N PRO A 5 20.80 8.58 -2.18
CA PRO A 5 19.91 8.57 -1.03
C PRO A 5 19.51 7.14 -0.66
N ARG A 6 19.44 6.87 0.65
CA ARG A 6 19.17 5.53 1.18
C ARG A 6 17.72 5.43 1.64
N LEU A 7 16.99 4.49 1.07
CA LEU A 7 15.62 4.18 1.43
C LEU A 7 15.57 2.91 2.28
N VAL A 8 14.87 2.98 3.41
CA VAL A 8 14.57 1.79 4.22
C VAL A 8 13.15 1.31 3.94
N VAL A 9 13.00 0.02 3.63
CA VAL A 9 11.70 -0.60 3.37
C VAL A 9 11.41 -1.66 4.44
N VAL A 10 10.42 -1.40 5.29
CA VAL A 10 9.99 -2.35 6.32
C VAL A 10 8.90 -3.25 5.74
N GLY A 11 9.19 -4.56 5.65
CA GLY A 11 8.38 -5.54 4.92
C GLY A 11 8.78 -5.70 3.44
N GLY A 12 10.02 -5.34 3.06
CA GLY A 12 10.48 -5.29 1.68
C GLY A 12 10.54 -6.63 0.92
N ASN A 13 10.41 -7.77 1.60
CA ASN A 13 10.30 -9.09 0.96
C ASN A 13 8.84 -9.53 0.73
N GLY A 14 7.87 -8.70 1.09
CA GLY A 14 6.45 -8.93 0.85
C GLY A 14 5.99 -8.53 -0.55
N PHE A 15 4.69 -8.67 -0.81
CA PHE A 15 4.08 -8.38 -2.10
C PHE A 15 4.30 -6.92 -2.56
N ILE A 16 3.84 -5.96 -1.78
CA ILE A 16 4.03 -4.53 -2.08
C ILE A 16 5.48 -4.10 -1.81
N GLY A 17 6.07 -4.57 -0.71
CA GLY A 17 7.45 -4.24 -0.34
C GLY A 17 8.48 -4.56 -1.42
N SER A 18 8.35 -5.70 -2.10
CA SER A 18 9.27 -6.08 -3.18
C SER A 18 9.15 -5.15 -4.40
N ALA A 19 7.95 -4.66 -4.71
CA ALA A 19 7.73 -3.67 -5.76
C ALA A 19 8.34 -2.30 -5.39
N VAL A 20 8.26 -1.89 -4.12
CA VAL A 20 8.94 -0.69 -3.61
C VAL A 20 10.46 -0.84 -3.76
N CYS A 21 11.04 -1.94 -3.28
CA CYS A 21 12.49 -2.20 -3.39
C CYS A 21 12.96 -2.16 -4.85
N ARG A 22 12.25 -2.85 -5.74
CA ARG A 22 12.56 -2.86 -7.18
C ARG A 22 12.47 -1.46 -7.79
N SER A 23 11.42 -0.71 -7.47
CA SER A 23 11.24 0.64 -7.99
C SER A 23 12.29 1.62 -7.43
N ALA A 24 12.75 1.42 -6.20
CA ALA A 24 13.77 2.27 -5.59
C ALA A 24 15.13 2.04 -6.25
N LEU A 25 15.52 0.77 -6.44
CA LEU A 25 16.74 0.41 -7.18
C LEU A 25 16.72 0.96 -8.61
N ALA A 26 15.57 0.92 -9.29
CA ALA A 26 15.43 1.46 -10.64
C ALA A 26 15.63 2.99 -10.70
N ARG A 27 15.41 3.71 -9.59
CA ARG A 27 15.71 5.14 -9.46
C ARG A 27 17.12 5.42 -8.92
N GLY A 28 17.96 4.40 -8.79
CA GLY A 28 19.35 4.54 -8.31
C GLY A 28 19.48 4.75 -6.79
N LEU A 29 18.43 4.52 -6.02
CA LEU A 29 18.47 4.61 -4.56
C LEU A 29 19.19 3.40 -3.96
N GLN A 30 19.88 3.60 -2.84
CA GLN A 30 20.32 2.48 -2.00
C GLN A 30 19.12 1.96 -1.21
N VAL A 31 18.97 0.65 -1.10
CA VAL A 31 17.81 0.02 -0.45
C VAL A 31 18.25 -0.91 0.66
N THR A 32 17.81 -0.61 1.88
CA THR A 32 17.87 -1.55 3.00
C THR A 32 16.45 -2.06 3.27
N SER A 33 16.23 -3.36 3.24
CA SER A 33 14.95 -3.98 3.55
C SER A 33 15.00 -4.66 4.92
N ILE A 34 14.09 -4.32 5.80
CA ILE A 34 13.93 -4.98 7.11
C ILE A 34 12.72 -5.91 7.05
N SER A 35 12.89 -7.17 7.46
CA SER A 35 11.78 -8.12 7.60
C SER A 35 12.05 -9.14 8.71
N SER A 36 11.01 -9.79 9.24
CA SER A 36 11.16 -10.80 10.30
C SER A 36 12.08 -11.96 9.91
N SER A 37 12.13 -12.29 8.62
CA SER A 37 13.01 -13.35 8.09
C SER A 37 14.42 -12.89 7.75
N GLY A 38 14.61 -11.60 7.41
CA GLY A 38 15.83 -11.08 6.79
C GLY A 38 16.17 -11.70 5.42
N ARG A 39 15.27 -12.50 4.84
CA ARG A 39 15.54 -13.21 3.57
C ARG A 39 15.17 -12.35 2.38
N PRO A 40 15.93 -12.46 1.26
CA PRO A 40 15.57 -11.84 0.00
C PRO A 40 14.18 -12.26 -0.48
N TYR A 41 13.53 -11.37 -1.23
CA TYR A 41 12.32 -11.72 -1.96
C TYR A 41 12.55 -12.93 -2.86
N GLN A 42 11.61 -13.88 -2.83
CA GLN A 42 11.53 -14.98 -3.77
C GLN A 42 10.19 -14.94 -4.49
N THR A 43 10.22 -15.25 -5.78
CA THR A 43 8.99 -15.47 -6.54
C THR A 43 8.22 -16.66 -5.95
N PRO A 44 6.92 -16.82 -6.23
CA PRO A 44 6.16 -18.00 -5.78
C PRO A 44 6.70 -19.33 -6.27
N LYS A 45 7.53 -19.34 -7.33
CA LYS A 45 8.24 -20.53 -7.82
C LYS A 45 9.59 -20.77 -7.12
N GLY A 46 9.94 -19.99 -6.10
CA GLY A 46 11.19 -20.11 -5.34
C GLY A 46 12.40 -19.42 -5.97
N HIS A 47 12.28 -18.84 -7.17
CA HIS A 47 13.40 -18.14 -7.80
C HIS A 47 13.71 -16.80 -7.11
N THR A 48 14.99 -16.48 -7.01
CA THR A 48 15.52 -15.22 -6.47
C THR A 48 15.93 -14.31 -7.64
N PRO A 49 15.19 -13.24 -7.95
CA PRO A 49 15.52 -12.35 -9.07
C PRO A 49 16.85 -11.62 -8.88
N ALA A 50 17.59 -11.33 -9.97
CA ALA A 50 18.92 -10.72 -9.88
C ALA A 50 18.96 -9.36 -9.12
N TRP A 51 17.88 -8.58 -9.16
CA TRP A 51 17.83 -7.29 -8.45
C TRP A 51 17.90 -7.45 -6.93
N THR A 52 17.52 -8.60 -6.37
CA THR A 52 17.53 -8.79 -4.92
C THR A 52 18.94 -8.81 -4.35
N ALA A 53 19.96 -9.13 -5.16
CA ALA A 53 21.37 -9.05 -4.76
C ALA A 53 21.85 -7.61 -4.52
N LYS A 54 21.08 -6.60 -4.99
CA LYS A 54 21.38 -5.17 -4.79
C LYS A 54 20.66 -4.55 -3.59
N VAL A 55 19.84 -5.34 -2.89
CA VAL A 55 19.15 -4.89 -1.67
C VAL A 55 19.91 -5.44 -0.48
N ASP A 56 20.13 -4.58 0.52
CA ASP A 56 20.66 -4.97 1.81
C ASP A 56 19.52 -5.54 2.68
N TRP A 57 19.50 -6.86 2.89
CA TRP A 57 18.41 -7.54 3.60
C TRP A 57 18.77 -7.74 5.07
N GLN A 58 17.99 -7.10 5.94
CA GLN A 58 18.19 -7.10 7.37
C GLN A 58 17.06 -7.84 8.07
N LYS A 59 17.42 -8.66 9.05
CA LYS A 59 16.46 -9.34 9.91
C LYS A 59 16.05 -8.41 11.04
N GLY A 60 14.75 -8.20 11.20
CA GLY A 60 14.20 -7.36 12.28
C GLY A 60 12.71 -7.56 12.45
N ASP A 61 12.22 -7.38 13.66
CA ASP A 61 10.81 -7.43 14.01
C ASP A 61 10.30 -6.00 14.21
N ALA A 62 9.31 -5.59 13.41
CA ALA A 62 8.75 -4.24 13.44
C ALA A 62 8.07 -3.88 14.78
N LEU A 63 7.77 -4.87 15.63
CA LEU A 63 7.29 -4.65 16.99
C LEU A 63 8.40 -4.45 18.03
N LYS A 64 9.67 -4.65 17.63
CA LYS A 64 10.84 -4.63 18.49
C LYS A 64 11.91 -3.70 17.89
N PRO A 65 11.81 -2.38 18.12
CA PRO A 65 12.75 -1.38 17.59
C PRO A 65 14.23 -1.73 17.78
N GLU A 66 14.59 -2.32 18.91
CA GLU A 66 15.95 -2.77 19.22
C GLU A 66 16.53 -3.75 18.20
N SER A 67 15.67 -4.47 17.48
CA SER A 67 16.09 -5.42 16.44
C SER A 67 16.41 -4.77 15.10
N PHE A 68 16.03 -3.51 14.87
CA PHE A 68 16.19 -2.87 13.56
C PHE A 68 16.56 -1.38 13.55
N ALA A 69 16.47 -0.68 14.67
CA ALA A 69 16.64 0.78 14.74
C ALA A 69 17.99 1.25 14.19
N GLN A 70 19.07 0.51 14.44
CA GLN A 70 20.41 0.78 13.88
C GLN A 70 20.44 0.89 12.35
N HIS A 71 19.50 0.23 11.65
CA HIS A 71 19.42 0.28 10.19
C HIS A 71 18.71 1.54 9.66
N LEU A 72 18.10 2.34 10.54
CA LEU A 72 17.43 3.60 10.20
C LEU A 72 18.39 4.79 10.17
N ASP A 73 19.56 4.67 10.80
CA ASP A 73 20.53 5.77 10.88
C ASP A 73 21.07 6.17 9.51
N GLY A 74 20.89 7.45 9.15
CA GLY A 74 21.25 7.96 7.84
C GLY A 74 20.27 7.58 6.73
N ALA A 75 19.09 7.03 7.05
CA ALA A 75 18.04 6.80 6.06
C ALA A 75 17.41 8.12 5.63
N SER A 76 17.32 8.35 4.32
CA SER A 76 16.66 9.53 3.74
C SER A 76 15.14 9.44 3.83
N GLY A 77 14.58 8.24 3.94
CA GLY A 77 13.14 7.98 4.09
C GLY A 77 12.86 6.54 4.49
N VAL A 78 11.63 6.28 4.94
CA VAL A 78 11.14 4.94 5.31
C VAL A 78 9.84 4.65 4.56
N VAL A 79 9.70 3.43 4.05
CA VAL A 79 8.43 2.89 3.55
C VAL A 79 8.02 1.70 4.40
N HIS A 80 6.88 1.80 5.08
CA HIS A 80 6.29 0.74 5.86
C HIS A 80 5.21 0.01 5.05
N THR A 81 5.50 -1.24 4.67
CA THR A 81 4.61 -2.07 3.84
C THR A 81 4.03 -3.26 4.59
N ILE A 82 4.19 -3.32 5.91
CA ILE A 82 3.62 -4.40 6.70
C ILE A 82 2.09 -4.19 6.82
N GLY A 83 1.38 -5.27 6.59
CA GLY A 83 -0.05 -5.36 6.83
C GLY A 83 -0.54 -6.77 6.65
N ILE A 84 -1.45 -7.21 7.51
CA ILE A 84 -2.17 -8.46 7.35
C ILE A 84 -3.62 -8.14 7.00
N LEU A 85 -4.12 -8.79 5.95
CA LEU A 85 -5.53 -8.71 5.54
C LEU A 85 -6.42 -9.68 6.33
N LEU A 86 -5.85 -10.77 6.85
CA LEU A 86 -6.57 -11.84 7.54
C LEU A 86 -5.81 -12.33 8.78
N GLU A 87 -6.46 -12.24 9.94
CA GLU A 87 -6.05 -12.83 11.23
C GLU A 87 -6.37 -14.32 11.26
N ASP A 88 -5.61 -15.17 10.56
CA ASP A 88 -5.60 -16.58 10.98
C ASP A 88 -4.40 -17.38 10.44
N ALA A 89 -3.81 -18.19 11.32
CA ALA A 89 -2.98 -19.33 10.92
C ALA A 89 -3.79 -20.33 10.08
N GLY A 90 -5.11 -20.38 10.29
CA GLY A 90 -6.06 -21.17 9.50
C GLY A 90 -6.20 -20.71 8.04
N TYR A 91 -6.08 -19.42 7.73
CA TYR A 91 -6.13 -18.91 6.34
C TYR A 91 -4.88 -19.31 5.56
N LYS A 92 -3.69 -19.13 6.15
CA LYS A 92 -2.43 -19.58 5.53
C LYS A 92 -2.44 -21.10 5.28
N ARG A 93 -3.06 -21.87 6.18
CA ARG A 93 -3.27 -23.32 6.03
C ARG A 93 -4.29 -23.63 4.92
N ALA A 94 -5.44 -22.96 4.89
CA ALA A 94 -6.47 -23.16 3.87
C ALA A 94 -6.03 -22.76 2.45
N VAL A 95 -5.25 -21.68 2.30
CA VAL A 95 -4.65 -21.29 1.01
C VAL A 95 -3.61 -22.30 0.56
N ARG A 96 -2.82 -22.84 1.48
CA ARG A 96 -1.84 -23.89 1.18
C ARG A 96 -2.53 -25.21 0.79
N ASP A 97 -3.60 -25.54 1.47
CA ASP A 97 -4.28 -26.83 1.35
C ASP A 97 -5.43 -26.80 0.31
N GLY A 98 -5.69 -25.64 -0.33
CA GLY A 98 -6.68 -25.49 -1.40
C GLY A 98 -8.14 -25.55 -0.94
N ASP A 99 -8.41 -25.33 0.34
CA ASP A 99 -9.75 -25.47 0.94
C ASP A 99 -10.62 -24.23 0.70
N ALA A 100 -11.20 -24.15 -0.50
CA ALA A 100 -12.11 -23.09 -0.91
C ALA A 100 -13.37 -22.96 0.00
N PRO A 101 -14.00 -24.04 0.49
CA PRO A 101 -15.10 -23.95 1.45
C PRO A 101 -14.72 -23.28 2.78
N TYR A 102 -13.56 -23.61 3.37
CA TYR A 102 -13.08 -22.98 4.59
C TYR A 102 -12.72 -21.51 4.38
N LEU A 103 -12.15 -21.19 3.22
CA LEU A 103 -11.86 -19.82 2.78
C LEU A 103 -13.14 -18.98 2.63
N LEU A 104 -14.18 -19.55 2.02
CA LEU A 104 -15.49 -18.90 1.90
C LEU A 104 -16.11 -18.67 3.28
N ARG A 105 -16.09 -19.69 4.15
CA ARG A 105 -16.59 -19.54 5.53
C ARG A 105 -15.83 -18.50 6.34
N THR A 106 -14.52 -18.38 6.19
CA THR A 106 -13.74 -17.34 6.90
C THR A 106 -14.01 -15.93 6.39
N LEU A 107 -14.37 -15.78 5.10
CA LEU A 107 -14.76 -14.49 4.53
C LEU A 107 -16.19 -14.06 4.89
N PHE A 108 -17.10 -15.02 5.12
CA PHE A 108 -18.54 -14.76 5.34
C PHE A 108 -19.03 -15.05 6.77
N ALA A 109 -18.22 -15.67 7.64
CA ALA A 109 -18.60 -15.91 9.03
C ALA A 109 -18.11 -14.76 9.92
N ASP A 110 -19.06 -14.05 10.52
CA ASP A 110 -18.83 -13.30 11.77
C ASP A 110 -18.28 -14.28 12.81
N ARG A 111 -16.98 -14.18 13.11
CA ARG A 111 -16.34 -15.09 14.06
C ARG A 111 -16.45 -14.60 15.51
N ASN A 112 -16.64 -15.61 16.35
CA ASN A 112 -16.84 -15.61 17.80
C ASN A 112 -15.72 -14.83 18.56
N PRO A 113 -16.03 -13.91 19.49
CA PRO A 113 -15.05 -12.97 20.08
C PRO A 113 -14.13 -13.54 21.18
N LEU A 114 -14.05 -14.86 21.37
CA LEU A 114 -13.44 -15.47 22.57
C LEU A 114 -12.16 -16.30 22.33
N ALA A 115 -11.50 -16.18 21.18
CA ALA A 115 -10.14 -16.71 21.01
C ALA A 115 -9.18 -15.53 20.82
N PRO A 116 -8.20 -15.28 21.72
CA PRO A 116 -7.20 -14.25 21.49
C PRO A 116 -6.27 -14.73 20.35
N PRO A 117 -6.24 -14.07 19.18
CA PRO A 117 -5.24 -14.41 18.17
C PRO A 117 -3.86 -13.99 18.68
N GLU A 118 -2.84 -14.83 18.49
CA GLU A 118 -1.44 -14.51 18.86
C GLU A 118 -0.90 -13.26 18.13
N THR A 119 -1.57 -12.77 17.08
CA THR A 119 -1.22 -11.52 16.39
C THR A 119 -2.47 -10.81 15.87
N THR A 120 -2.97 -9.82 16.63
CA THR A 120 -4.14 -9.00 16.25
C THR A 120 -3.79 -7.97 15.17
N TYR A 121 -4.76 -7.57 14.34
CA TYR A 121 -4.66 -6.54 13.31
C TYR A 121 -4.06 -5.26 13.88
N GLU A 122 -4.44 -4.87 15.09
CA GLU A 122 -3.96 -3.69 15.78
C GLU A 122 -2.44 -3.75 15.94
N MET A 123 -1.91 -4.88 16.41
CA MET A 123 -0.47 -5.02 16.59
C MET A 123 0.26 -4.92 15.26
N MET A 124 -0.19 -5.67 14.25
CA MET A 124 0.54 -5.78 12.98
C MET A 124 0.33 -4.59 12.04
N ASN A 125 -0.87 -4.01 11.98
CA ASN A 125 -1.19 -2.90 11.06
C ASN A 125 -0.98 -1.53 11.68
N ARG A 126 -1.23 -1.36 12.98
CA ARG A 126 -1.11 -0.07 13.69
C ARG A 126 0.17 -0.01 14.50
N ASP A 127 0.34 -0.87 15.48
CA ASP A 127 1.42 -0.69 16.46
C ASP A 127 2.81 -0.90 15.86
N SER A 128 2.94 -1.80 14.88
CA SER A 128 4.20 -1.97 14.14
C SER A 128 4.57 -0.70 13.36
N ALA A 129 3.59 -0.03 12.74
CA ALA A 129 3.81 1.21 12.00
C ALA A 129 4.22 2.34 12.94
N LEU A 130 3.57 2.47 14.09
CA LEU A 130 3.91 3.47 15.10
C LEU A 130 5.31 3.26 15.70
N ARG A 131 5.67 2.01 16.01
CA ARG A 131 7.02 1.68 16.52
C ARG A 131 8.11 1.98 15.52
N VAL A 132 7.90 1.63 14.25
CA VAL A 132 8.84 1.95 13.17
C VAL A 132 8.93 3.47 12.96
N CYS A 133 7.81 4.19 13.04
CA CYS A 133 7.79 5.65 12.94
C CYS A 133 8.57 6.30 14.09
N GLN A 134 8.34 5.87 15.33
CA GLN A 134 9.07 6.38 16.49
C GLN A 134 10.58 6.11 16.36
N ALA A 135 10.97 4.88 16.03
CA ALA A 135 12.37 4.53 15.81
C ALA A 135 13.01 5.36 14.67
N PHE A 136 12.23 5.75 13.66
CA PHE A 136 12.71 6.61 12.59
C PHE A 136 12.91 8.06 13.03
N ILE A 137 12.02 8.58 13.88
CA ILE A 137 12.18 9.91 14.50
C ILE A 137 13.46 9.97 15.33
N ASP A 138 13.73 8.89 16.09
CA ASP A 138 14.89 8.77 16.97
C ASP A 138 16.21 8.53 16.20
N SER A 139 16.13 8.13 14.93
CA SER A 139 17.30 7.82 14.10
C SER A 139 18.06 9.06 13.63
N ALA A 140 19.38 8.92 13.49
CA ALA A 140 20.23 9.97 12.97
C ALA A 140 19.86 10.32 11.52
N PRO A 141 19.79 11.61 11.14
CA PRO A 141 19.61 12.00 9.75
C PRO A 141 20.84 11.62 8.90
N PRO A 142 20.71 11.57 7.56
CA PRO A 142 21.86 11.46 6.66
C PRO A 142 22.90 12.54 6.95
N ALA A 143 24.19 12.19 6.88
CA ALA A 143 25.29 13.12 7.19
C ALA A 143 25.23 14.44 6.38
N GLU A 144 24.72 14.38 5.15
CA GLU A 144 24.52 15.56 4.29
C GLU A 144 23.43 16.52 4.80
N GLN A 145 22.42 15.99 5.48
CA GLN A 145 21.36 16.80 6.10
C GLN A 145 21.82 17.44 7.41
N THR A 146 22.79 16.85 8.11
CA THR A 146 23.38 17.42 9.33
C THR A 146 24.17 18.71 9.06
N ALA A 147 24.71 18.87 7.84
CA ALA A 147 25.55 20.00 7.46
C ALA A 147 24.76 21.19 6.86
N SER A 148 23.50 21.01 6.47
CA SER A 148 22.70 22.01 5.77
C SER A 148 21.43 22.35 6.55
N SER A 149 21.27 23.60 6.94
CA SER A 149 20.11 24.11 7.70
C SER A 149 18.79 24.10 6.92
N ALA A 150 18.81 23.73 5.63
CA ALA A 150 17.65 23.69 4.73
C ALA A 150 17.39 22.29 4.14
N ALA A 151 17.83 21.23 4.82
CA ALA A 151 17.59 19.87 4.36
C ALA A 151 16.08 19.55 4.28
N PRO A 152 15.62 18.84 3.23
CA PRO A 152 14.22 18.49 3.11
C PRO A 152 13.81 17.49 4.18
N ALA A 153 12.57 17.61 4.65
CA ALA A 153 11.98 16.70 5.61
C ALA A 153 12.12 15.24 5.13
N ARG A 154 12.35 14.29 6.03
CA ARG A 154 12.47 12.87 5.70
C ARG A 154 11.08 12.23 5.63
N PRO A 155 10.67 11.61 4.50
CA PRO A 155 9.35 11.04 4.36
C PRO A 155 9.21 9.70 5.09
N PHE A 156 8.10 9.55 5.81
CA PHE A 156 7.60 8.28 6.30
C PHE A 156 6.36 7.89 5.49
N VAL A 157 6.51 6.89 4.63
CA VAL A 157 5.47 6.41 3.73
C VAL A 157 4.81 5.18 4.33
N PHE A 158 3.50 5.22 4.55
CA PHE A 158 2.72 4.11 5.06
C PHE A 158 1.76 3.57 4.00
N ILE A 159 1.78 2.25 3.78
CA ILE A 159 0.79 1.58 2.93
C ILE A 159 -0.47 1.29 3.73
N SER A 160 -1.45 2.17 3.56
CA SER A 160 -2.80 2.04 4.08
C SER A 160 -3.69 1.27 3.10
N ALA A 161 -5.00 1.51 3.13
CA ALA A 161 -5.98 0.97 2.20
C ALA A 161 -7.08 2.00 1.90
N ALA A 162 -7.57 1.99 0.67
CA ALA A 162 -8.85 2.62 0.34
C ALA A 162 -9.98 1.79 0.94
N ASP A 163 -11.05 2.46 1.35
CA ASP A 163 -12.28 1.79 1.76
C ASP A 163 -13.09 1.44 0.51
N VAL A 164 -12.66 0.36 -0.14
CA VAL A 164 -13.31 -0.26 -1.28
C VAL A 164 -13.54 -1.72 -0.90
N PHE A 165 -14.72 -2.27 -1.18
CA PHE A 165 -15.07 -3.70 -0.97
C PHE A 165 -15.55 -4.14 0.42
N ARG A 166 -16.23 -3.29 1.22
CA ARG A 166 -17.09 -3.84 2.29
C ARG A 166 -18.33 -4.52 1.66
N PRO A 167 -18.73 -5.74 2.09
CA PRO A 167 -18.39 -6.42 3.35
C PRO A 167 -17.19 -7.39 3.30
N TRP A 168 -16.51 -7.60 2.16
CA TRP A 168 -15.42 -8.58 2.05
C TRP A 168 -14.14 -8.19 2.81
N ILE A 169 -13.95 -6.89 3.08
CA ILE A 169 -12.89 -6.38 3.96
C ILE A 169 -13.54 -5.99 5.29
N SER A 170 -12.99 -6.44 6.42
CA SER A 170 -13.56 -6.09 7.73
C SER A 170 -13.42 -4.59 8.00
N THR A 171 -14.43 -3.99 8.64
CA THR A 171 -14.34 -2.60 9.10
C THR A 171 -13.13 -2.41 10.00
N ARG A 172 -12.81 -3.40 10.85
CA ARG A 172 -11.62 -3.42 11.73
C ARG A 172 -10.31 -3.30 10.96
N TYR A 173 -10.17 -3.93 9.79
CA TYR A 173 -8.97 -3.77 8.97
C TYR A 173 -8.79 -2.32 8.52
N ILE A 174 -9.85 -1.67 8.04
CA ILE A 174 -9.79 -0.25 7.63
C ILE A 174 -9.56 0.65 8.85
N GLU A 175 -10.23 0.39 9.98
CA GLU A 175 -10.05 1.12 11.24
C GLU A 175 -8.61 1.09 11.73
N THR A 176 -7.97 -0.09 11.72
CA THR A 176 -6.58 -0.23 12.17
C THR A 176 -5.62 0.53 11.26
N LYS A 177 -5.83 0.51 9.94
CA LYS A 177 -5.05 1.30 8.99
C LYS A 177 -5.25 2.82 9.17
N ARG A 178 -6.48 3.27 9.41
CA ARG A 178 -6.77 4.69 9.71
C ARG A 178 -6.22 5.12 11.07
N ALA A 179 -6.28 4.26 12.08
CA ALA A 179 -5.67 4.50 13.38
C ALA A 179 -4.14 4.62 13.28
N ALA A 180 -3.51 3.81 12.42
CA ALA A 180 -2.09 3.94 12.12
C ALA A 180 -1.77 5.29 11.48
N GLU A 181 -2.54 5.72 10.47
CA GLU A 181 -2.37 7.04 9.85
C GLU A 181 -2.42 8.17 10.88
N ARG A 182 -3.48 8.21 11.70
CA ARG A 182 -3.63 9.25 12.74
C ARG A 182 -2.48 9.24 13.76
N GLY A 183 -2.05 8.07 14.21
CA GLY A 183 -0.95 7.96 15.17
C GLY A 183 0.39 8.36 14.57
N ILE A 184 0.67 8.00 13.31
CA ILE A 184 1.87 8.47 12.59
C ILE A 184 1.82 10.00 12.46
N ASP A 185 0.68 10.55 12.05
CA ASP A 185 0.51 11.99 11.87
C ASP A 185 0.77 12.76 13.18
N GLN A 186 0.26 12.23 14.29
CA GLN A 186 0.48 12.78 15.62
C GLN A 186 1.98 12.77 16.01
N LEU A 187 2.70 11.67 15.75
CA LEU A 187 4.13 11.56 16.04
C LEU A 187 4.96 12.53 15.19
N LEU A 188 4.63 12.67 13.92
CA LEU A 188 5.38 13.51 12.98
C LEU A 188 5.06 15.00 13.14
N SER A 189 3.86 15.35 13.63
CA SER A 189 3.44 16.74 13.86
C SER A 189 4.29 17.47 14.90
N SER A 190 5.00 16.75 15.78
CA SER A 190 5.98 17.33 16.71
C SER A 190 7.31 17.74 16.04
N HIS A 191 7.53 17.34 14.78
CA HIS A 191 8.78 17.55 14.04
C HIS A 191 8.55 17.88 12.55
N PRO A 192 7.67 18.85 12.22
CA PRO A 192 7.18 19.08 10.85
C PRO A 192 8.26 19.54 9.85
N GLU A 193 9.35 20.15 10.35
CA GLU A 193 10.51 20.55 9.56
C GLU A 193 11.45 19.38 9.25
N ARG A 194 11.46 18.34 10.09
CA ARG A 194 12.36 17.18 9.95
C ARG A 194 11.71 16.00 9.26
N PHE A 195 10.39 15.84 9.37
CA PHE A 195 9.68 14.67 8.86
C PHE A 195 8.35 15.03 8.20
N ARG A 196 7.92 14.21 7.25
CA ARG A 196 6.58 14.30 6.65
C ARG A 196 5.93 12.93 6.50
N GLY A 197 4.64 12.84 6.80
CA GLY A 197 3.84 11.64 6.61
C GLY A 197 3.26 11.56 5.20
N VAL A 198 3.28 10.37 4.61
CA VAL A 198 2.58 10.06 3.35
C VAL A 198 1.81 8.75 3.50
N TYR A 199 0.52 8.77 3.18
CA TYR A 199 -0.39 7.64 3.40
C TYR A 199 -0.99 7.17 2.08
N LEU A 200 -0.46 6.08 1.52
CA LEU A 200 -0.97 5.52 0.27
C LEU A 200 -2.21 4.69 0.58
N ARG A 201 -3.35 5.02 -0.03
CA ARG A 201 -4.62 4.30 0.11
C ARG A 201 -4.93 3.56 -1.20
N PRO A 202 -4.24 2.45 -1.51
CA PRO A 202 -4.57 1.64 -2.67
C PRO A 202 -5.94 0.97 -2.51
N GLY A 203 -6.64 0.83 -3.63
CA GLY A 203 -7.77 -0.08 -3.74
C GLY A 203 -7.30 -1.52 -3.92
N LEU A 204 -7.93 -2.25 -4.83
CA LEU A 204 -7.53 -3.62 -5.13
C LEU A 204 -6.17 -3.66 -5.85
N VAL A 205 -5.16 -4.22 -5.19
CA VAL A 205 -3.80 -4.36 -5.73
C VAL A 205 -3.64 -5.71 -6.42
N TYR A 206 -3.15 -5.73 -7.66
CA TYR A 206 -2.93 -6.97 -8.42
C TYR A 206 -1.54 -7.04 -9.06
N HIS A 207 -1.13 -8.25 -9.45
CA HIS A 207 0.07 -8.49 -10.24
C HIS A 207 -0.26 -9.44 -11.40
N ALA A 208 0.04 -9.03 -12.64
CA ALA A 208 -0.37 -9.74 -13.85
C ALA A 208 0.04 -11.24 -13.92
N HIS A 209 1.13 -11.63 -13.24
CA HIS A 209 1.69 -13.00 -13.25
C HIS A 209 1.22 -13.89 -12.09
N HIS A 210 0.43 -13.36 -11.16
CA HIS A 210 -0.16 -14.10 -10.04
C HIS A 210 -1.67 -14.16 -10.18
N ARG A 211 -2.14 -14.67 -11.32
CA ARG A 211 -3.53 -15.14 -11.48
C ARG A 211 -3.61 -16.64 -11.15
N PRO A 212 -3.71 -17.06 -9.88
CA PRO A 212 -4.45 -18.27 -9.62
C PRO A 212 -5.91 -17.91 -9.92
N LEU A 213 -6.39 -18.35 -11.09
CA LEU A 213 -7.80 -18.23 -11.50
C LEU A 213 -8.78 -18.80 -10.44
N SER A 214 -8.27 -19.49 -9.42
CA SER A 214 -8.98 -20.15 -8.33
C SER A 214 -9.03 -19.40 -6.99
N THR A 215 -8.53 -18.16 -6.90
CA THR A 215 -8.64 -17.37 -5.64
C THR A 215 -9.81 -16.37 -5.67
N PRO A 216 -10.54 -16.17 -4.55
CA PRO A 216 -11.62 -15.19 -4.47
C PRO A 216 -11.18 -13.76 -4.84
N ALA A 217 -9.93 -13.39 -4.53
CA ALA A 217 -9.35 -12.11 -4.91
C ALA A 217 -9.24 -11.94 -6.43
N ALA A 218 -8.89 -13.00 -7.18
CA ALA A 218 -8.82 -12.96 -8.65
C ALA A 218 -10.21 -12.79 -9.28
N VAL A 219 -11.23 -13.47 -8.76
CA VAL A 219 -12.63 -13.30 -9.20
C VAL A 219 -13.11 -11.86 -8.97
N LEU A 220 -12.77 -11.26 -7.82
CA LEU A 220 -13.09 -9.86 -7.53
C LEU A 220 -12.33 -8.88 -8.45
N VAL A 221 -11.05 -9.14 -8.75
CA VAL A 221 -10.27 -8.38 -9.75
C VAL A 221 -10.93 -8.45 -11.12
N ASP A 222 -11.28 -9.65 -11.59
CA ASP A 222 -11.88 -9.86 -12.90
C ASP A 222 -13.29 -9.25 -12.97
N PHE A 223 -14.11 -9.39 -11.93
CA PHE A 223 -15.43 -8.77 -11.84
C PHE A 223 -15.33 -7.23 -11.85
N THR A 224 -14.45 -6.67 -11.03
CA THR A 224 -14.24 -5.21 -10.95
C THR A 224 -13.67 -4.66 -12.25
N SER A 225 -12.68 -5.34 -12.86
CA SER A 225 -12.07 -4.89 -14.11
C SER A 225 -13.02 -5.00 -15.30
N THR A 226 -13.83 -6.07 -15.38
CA THR A 226 -14.85 -6.24 -16.42
C THR A 226 -15.91 -5.15 -16.29
N LEU A 227 -16.45 -4.92 -15.09
CA LEU A 227 -17.45 -3.87 -14.87
C LEU A 227 -16.88 -2.47 -15.12
N HIS A 228 -15.67 -2.19 -14.64
CA HIS A 228 -15.01 -0.92 -14.91
C HIS A 228 -14.69 -0.77 -16.40
N SER A 229 -14.44 -1.83 -17.17
CA SER A 229 -14.22 -1.73 -18.61
C SER A 229 -15.50 -1.47 -19.40
N SER A 230 -16.62 -2.04 -18.94
CA SER A 230 -17.92 -2.07 -19.63
C SER A 230 -18.87 -0.91 -19.29
N LEU A 231 -18.67 -0.19 -18.18
CA LEU A 231 -19.50 0.95 -17.82
C LEU A 231 -19.21 2.17 -18.73
N PRO A 232 -20.21 2.77 -19.42
CA PRO A 232 -20.06 4.03 -20.15
C PRO A 232 -19.68 5.20 -19.22
N ASP A 233 -18.90 6.16 -19.71
CA ASP A 233 -18.37 7.28 -18.90
C ASP A 233 -19.45 8.18 -18.29
N VAL A 234 -20.62 8.26 -18.92
CA VAL A 234 -21.79 8.97 -18.40
C VAL A 234 -22.29 8.31 -17.10
N LEU A 235 -22.44 6.98 -17.11
CA LEU A 235 -22.87 6.23 -15.93
C LEU A 235 -21.83 6.28 -14.80
N ARG A 236 -20.53 6.27 -15.13
CA ARG A 236 -19.48 6.44 -14.11
C ARG A 236 -19.53 7.82 -13.46
N THR A 237 -19.76 8.86 -14.25
CA THR A 237 -19.87 10.24 -13.75
C THR A 237 -21.13 10.41 -12.89
N SER A 238 -22.27 9.87 -13.31
CA SER A 238 -23.52 9.90 -12.54
C SER A 238 -23.40 9.09 -11.24
N LEU A 239 -22.77 7.91 -11.28
CA LEU A 239 -22.51 7.12 -10.06
C LEU A 239 -21.57 7.86 -9.12
N ARG A 240 -20.47 8.45 -9.62
CA ARG A 240 -19.59 9.30 -8.79
C ARG A 240 -20.32 10.48 -8.17
N ALA A 241 -21.16 11.17 -8.94
CA ALA A 241 -21.98 12.26 -8.45
C ALA A 241 -22.96 11.79 -7.36
N ALA A 242 -23.62 10.65 -7.56
CA ALA A 242 -24.51 10.04 -6.58
C ALA A 242 -23.76 9.62 -5.30
N VAL A 243 -22.54 9.07 -5.43
CA VAL A 243 -21.67 8.74 -4.28
C VAL A 243 -21.26 9.98 -3.49
N ASN A 244 -20.94 11.05 -4.20
CA ASN A 244 -20.61 12.34 -3.60
C ASN A 244 -21.81 13.00 -2.90
N GLN A 245 -23.04 12.54 -3.17
CA GLN A 245 -24.28 13.04 -2.58
C GLN A 245 -24.82 12.14 -1.43
N LEU A 246 -24.19 10.99 -1.14
CA LEU A 246 -24.63 10.11 -0.06
C LEU A 246 -24.29 10.71 1.32
N PRO A 247 -25.24 10.75 2.27
CA PRO A 247 -24.97 11.18 3.64
C PRO A 247 -24.03 10.21 4.36
N GLY A 248 -23.08 10.73 5.13
CA GLY A 248 -22.12 9.93 5.90
C GLY A 248 -20.65 10.01 5.43
N GLN A 249 -20.29 10.97 4.57
CA GLN A 249 -18.89 11.24 4.23
C GLN A 249 -18.08 11.88 5.38
N SER A 250 -18.76 12.39 6.41
CA SER A 250 -18.17 13.16 7.51
C SER A 250 -17.64 12.31 8.68
N GLY A 251 -17.67 10.98 8.57
CA GLY A 251 -16.98 10.07 9.48
C GLY A 251 -15.68 9.54 8.87
N ASP A 252 -14.69 9.19 9.68
CA ASP A 252 -13.40 8.61 9.24
C ASP A 252 -13.55 7.34 8.37
N ILE A 253 -14.74 6.72 8.38
CA ILE A 253 -15.10 5.54 7.63
C ILE A 253 -16.50 5.76 7.01
N PRO A 254 -16.62 5.72 5.67
CA PRO A 254 -17.90 5.80 4.97
C PRO A 254 -18.92 4.72 5.39
N SER A 255 -20.12 4.69 4.82
CA SER A 255 -21.03 3.53 4.98
C SER A 255 -20.63 2.36 4.06
N PRO A 256 -21.04 1.10 4.33
CA PRO A 256 -20.81 -0.02 3.42
C PRO A 256 -21.32 0.24 1.99
N ALA A 257 -22.44 0.94 1.84
CA ALA A 257 -22.96 1.35 0.53
C ALA A 257 -22.00 2.29 -0.20
N VAL A 258 -21.37 3.24 0.51
CA VAL A 258 -20.34 4.12 -0.05
C VAL A 258 -19.06 3.35 -0.38
N SER A 259 -18.66 2.35 0.42
CA SER A 259 -17.52 1.47 0.13
C SER A 259 -17.72 0.63 -1.14
N ILE A 260 -18.93 0.09 -1.35
CA ILE A 260 -19.32 -0.60 -2.58
C ILE A 260 -19.29 0.37 -3.77
N ALA A 261 -19.82 1.58 -3.59
CA ALA A 261 -19.85 2.57 -4.65
C ALA A 261 -18.46 3.12 -5.00
N ASN A 262 -17.57 3.21 -4.02
CA ASN A 262 -16.14 3.47 -4.22
C ASN A 262 -15.46 2.31 -4.98
N ALA A 263 -15.84 1.06 -4.72
CA ALA A 263 -15.33 -0.10 -5.47
C ALA A 263 -15.71 -0.05 -6.95
N PHE A 264 -16.90 0.47 -7.28
CA PHE A 264 -17.32 0.68 -8.69
C PHE A 264 -16.57 1.81 -9.40
N THR A 265 -16.02 2.76 -8.66
CA THR A 265 -15.44 3.99 -9.23
C THR A 265 -13.92 4.07 -9.09
N THR A 266 -13.32 3.21 -8.27
CA THR A 266 -11.87 3.10 -8.01
C THR A 266 -11.30 1.92 -8.79
N PRO A 267 -10.55 2.16 -9.87
CA PRO A 267 -9.98 1.08 -10.66
C PRO A 267 -8.91 0.31 -9.86
N PRO A 268 -8.77 -1.02 -10.08
CA PRO A 268 -7.66 -1.79 -9.54
C PRO A 268 -6.31 -1.15 -9.91
N ILE A 269 -5.32 -1.27 -9.02
CA ILE A 269 -3.98 -0.70 -9.21
C ILE A 269 -2.95 -1.82 -9.27
N HIS A 270 -2.02 -1.72 -10.22
CA HIS A 270 -0.92 -2.69 -10.31
C HIS A 270 0.04 -2.50 -9.13
N VAL A 271 0.58 -3.58 -8.58
CA VAL A 271 1.52 -3.51 -7.44
C VAL A 271 2.74 -2.64 -7.75
N ASP A 272 3.21 -2.63 -9.01
CA ASP A 272 4.31 -1.75 -9.42
C ASP A 272 3.94 -0.28 -9.39
N HIS A 273 2.68 0.09 -9.68
CA HIS A 273 2.26 1.48 -9.58
C HIS A 273 2.26 1.93 -8.11
N VAL A 274 1.82 1.07 -7.18
CA VAL A 274 1.90 1.34 -5.74
C VAL A 274 3.36 1.49 -5.31
N GLY A 275 4.23 0.58 -5.74
CA GLY A 275 5.67 0.64 -5.45
C GLY A 275 6.33 1.92 -5.98
N SER A 276 6.07 2.27 -7.24
CA SER A 276 6.62 3.48 -7.86
C SER A 276 6.05 4.77 -7.29
N ALA A 277 4.79 4.78 -6.86
CA ALA A 277 4.18 5.92 -6.17
C ALA A 277 4.78 6.11 -4.77
N ALA A 278 5.03 5.03 -4.03
CA ALA A 278 5.71 5.10 -2.72
C ALA A 278 7.11 5.70 -2.87
N VAL A 279 7.88 5.23 -3.86
CA VAL A 279 9.21 5.79 -4.13
C VAL A 279 9.13 7.22 -4.65
N ALA A 280 8.10 7.57 -5.44
CA ALA A 280 7.91 8.95 -5.91
C ALA A 280 7.66 9.89 -4.72
N ALA A 281 6.84 9.48 -3.77
CA ALA A 281 6.61 10.23 -2.52
C ALA A 281 7.85 10.36 -1.65
N CYS A 282 8.78 9.40 -1.72
CA CYS A 282 10.07 9.52 -1.03
C CYS A 282 11.01 10.55 -1.66
N VAL A 283 10.98 10.69 -2.98
CA VAL A 283 11.90 11.55 -3.74
C VAL A 283 11.35 12.96 -3.89
N ALA A 284 10.04 13.11 -4.10
CA ALA A 284 9.38 14.41 -4.26
C ALA A 284 9.09 15.04 -2.89
N GLU A 285 9.58 16.26 -2.67
CA GLU A 285 9.51 16.96 -1.38
C GLU A 285 8.12 17.56 -1.08
N ASP A 286 7.35 17.84 -2.12
CA ASP A 286 6.02 18.43 -2.08
C ASP A 286 4.92 17.41 -1.73
N ILE A 287 5.17 16.12 -1.96
CA ILE A 287 4.20 15.06 -1.68
C ILE A 287 4.09 14.81 -0.17
N ARG A 288 2.91 15.07 0.38
CA ARG A 288 2.53 14.85 1.79
C ARG A 288 1.06 14.43 1.94
N GLY A 289 0.75 13.79 3.05
CA GLY A 289 -0.63 13.41 3.39
C GLY A 289 -1.13 12.21 2.61
N VAL A 290 -2.44 12.16 2.41
CA VAL A 290 -3.13 11.00 1.81
C VAL A 290 -3.01 11.00 0.29
N LEU A 291 -2.61 9.86 -0.28
CA LEU A 291 -2.60 9.60 -1.72
C LEU A 291 -3.59 8.48 -2.05
N ASP A 292 -4.67 8.82 -2.73
CA ASP A 292 -5.61 7.86 -3.31
C ASP A 292 -5.04 7.23 -4.61
N VAL A 293 -5.83 6.33 -5.24
CA VAL A 293 -5.42 5.64 -6.48
C VAL A 293 -5.14 6.60 -7.63
N ARG A 294 -5.86 7.72 -7.71
CA ARG A 294 -5.66 8.72 -8.76
C ARG A 294 -4.37 9.49 -8.51
N GLN A 295 -4.17 9.99 -7.30
CA GLN A 295 -2.97 10.73 -6.90
C GLN A 295 -1.71 9.86 -7.01
N MET A 296 -1.79 8.57 -6.68
CA MET A 296 -0.69 7.62 -6.91
C MET A 296 -0.32 7.48 -8.39
N ARG A 297 -1.32 7.47 -9.29
CA ARG A 297 -1.10 7.39 -10.74
C ARG A 297 -0.53 8.70 -11.30
N GLU A 298 -1.03 9.83 -10.82
CA GLU A 298 -0.52 11.15 -11.17
C GLU A 298 0.95 11.30 -10.74
N ALA A 299 1.31 10.86 -9.53
CA ALA A 299 2.67 10.89 -8.99
C ALA A 299 3.69 10.06 -9.81
N ILE A 300 3.24 9.07 -10.58
CA ILE A 300 4.10 8.28 -11.47
C ILE A 300 3.96 8.67 -12.96
N GLY A 301 3.26 9.76 -13.25
CA GLY A 301 3.04 10.25 -14.61
C GLY A 301 2.12 9.36 -15.46
N TRP A 302 1.35 8.46 -14.84
CA TRP A 302 0.41 7.61 -15.56
C TRP A 302 -0.79 8.43 -16.02
N ARG A 303 -0.94 8.57 -17.33
CA ARG A 303 -2.14 9.15 -17.95
C ARG A 303 -3.02 8.01 -18.48
N PRO A 304 -4.33 8.02 -18.21
CA PRO A 304 -5.24 7.09 -18.88
C PRO A 304 -5.10 7.30 -20.39
N THR A 305 -4.90 6.22 -21.15
CA THR A 305 -4.89 6.30 -22.61
C THR A 305 -6.23 6.90 -23.08
N PRO A 306 -6.25 7.99 -23.86
CA PRO A 306 -7.49 8.44 -24.48
C PRO A 306 -7.98 7.30 -25.38
N ARG A 307 -9.19 6.79 -25.14
CA ARG A 307 -9.82 5.85 -26.07
C ARG A 307 -9.98 6.58 -27.40
N SER A 308 -9.48 5.98 -28.47
CA SER A 308 -9.67 6.48 -29.83
C SER A 308 -11.15 6.73 -30.08
N SER A 309 -11.49 7.98 -30.35
CA SER A 309 -12.74 8.34 -31.02
C SER A 309 -12.64 7.89 -32.47
N GLU A 310 -12.89 6.62 -32.75
CA GLU A 310 -13.12 6.14 -34.11
C GLU A 310 -14.60 5.83 -34.27
N GLY A 311 -15.24 6.60 -35.15
CA GLY A 311 -16.67 6.49 -35.43
C GLY A 311 -17.35 7.77 -35.90
N ALA A 312 -16.62 8.83 -36.29
CA ALA A 312 -17.21 9.89 -37.11
C ALA A 312 -17.32 9.38 -38.55
N VAL A 313 -18.43 8.70 -38.86
CA VAL A 313 -18.85 8.44 -40.23
C VAL A 313 -19.13 9.79 -40.88
N SER A 314 -18.17 10.26 -41.69
CA SER A 314 -18.36 11.33 -42.66
C SER A 314 -19.35 10.85 -43.72
N MET A 315 -20.65 11.14 -43.53
CA MET A 315 -21.58 11.20 -44.66
C MET A 315 -21.36 12.53 -45.39
N THR A 316 -20.65 12.45 -46.51
CA THR A 316 -20.71 13.46 -47.57
C THR A 316 -21.52 12.91 -48.73
N SER A 317 -22.72 13.46 -48.85
CA SER A 317 -23.56 13.69 -50.04
C SER A 317 -23.21 13.00 -51.36
N ALA A 318 -24.21 12.31 -51.92
CA ALA A 318 -24.58 12.43 -53.33
C ALA A 318 -25.82 13.34 -53.42
#